data_AF-A0A7K1AS43-F1
#
_entry.id   AF-A0A7K1AS43-F1
#
_cell.length_a   1.000
_cell.length_b   1.000
_cell.length_c   1.000
_cell.angle_alpha   90.00
_cell.angle_beta   90.00
_cell.angle_gamma   90.00
#
_symmetry.space_group_name_H-M   'P 1'
#
loop_
_entity.id
_entity.type
_entity.pdbx_description
1 polymer ?
#
loop_
_entity_poly.entity_id
_entity_poly.type
_entity_poly.pdbx_seq_one_letter_code
_entity_poly.pdbx_strand_id
1 'polypeptide(L)'
;ADGFECDVRITKDEVPVLWHNSSMLERAGNRGLIAEMTYKEVSQAYPQVLMLDELVDFAIKNKKGILIETKHPVISGNRVEELVVEMLEEKKALQKIPVTVMSFSWSAVEKIKRLNPEISSTFLLHKFTPWFQIKYSSAASIGPEIDDLRAEPIKALRIKDAGRSLNVWTVDEDEDFKLCERLGVDILITNKPARAREVLRYP
;
A
#
# COMPACT_ATOMS: atom_id res chain seq x y z
N ALA A 1 -9.55 -3.02 -13.03
CA ALA A 1 -9.05 -3.27 -11.67
C ALA A 1 -10.18 -3.10 -10.66
N ASP A 2 -10.05 -3.77 -9.52
CA ASP A 2 -11.00 -3.72 -8.40
C ASP A 2 -10.72 -2.56 -7.44
N GLY A 3 -9.48 -2.05 -7.45
CA GLY A 3 -9.04 -0.94 -6.62
C GLY A 3 -7.82 -0.21 -7.17
N PHE A 4 -7.32 0.71 -6.35
CA PHE A 4 -6.07 1.45 -6.55
C PHE A 4 -5.07 1.09 -5.47
N GLU A 5 -3.79 1.19 -5.78
CA GLU A 5 -2.69 1.17 -4.82
C GLU A 5 -1.97 2.52 -4.92
N CYS A 6 -1.50 3.04 -3.78
CA CYS A 6 -0.75 4.28 -3.75
C CYS A 6 0.22 4.37 -2.57
N ASP A 7 1.35 5.02 -2.80
CA ASP A 7 2.31 5.39 -1.77
C ASP A 7 2.02 6.77 -1.20
N VAL A 8 2.06 6.89 0.12
CA VAL A 8 1.81 8.15 0.81
C VAL A 8 3.06 8.64 1.52
N ARG A 9 3.35 9.93 1.31
CA ARG A 9 4.30 10.73 2.08
C ARG A 9 3.61 12.01 2.53
N ILE A 10 4.14 12.64 3.56
CA ILE A 10 3.61 13.92 4.06
C ILE A 10 4.62 15.04 3.77
N THR A 11 4.10 16.18 3.36
CA THR A 11 4.87 17.41 3.16
C THR A 11 5.27 18.02 4.51
N LYS A 12 6.13 19.04 4.49
CA LYS A 12 6.56 19.77 5.69
C LYS A 12 5.39 20.41 6.45
N ASP A 13 4.36 20.83 5.75
CA ASP A 13 3.09 21.37 6.25
C ASP A 13 2.02 20.28 6.42
N GLU A 14 2.43 19.02 6.57
CA GLU A 14 1.60 17.86 6.92
C GLU A 14 0.50 17.50 5.91
N VAL A 15 0.64 17.87 4.64
CA VAL A 15 -0.29 17.47 3.59
C VAL A 15 0.08 16.08 3.07
N PRO A 16 -0.81 15.06 3.15
CA PRO A 16 -0.54 13.75 2.58
C PRO A 16 -0.63 13.77 1.04
N VAL A 17 0.46 13.41 0.38
CA VAL A 17 0.60 13.39 -1.08
C VAL A 17 0.97 12.00 -1.58
N LEU A 18 0.56 11.70 -2.81
CA LEU A 18 0.88 10.44 -3.47
C LEU A 18 2.29 10.48 -4.07
N TRP A 19 3.25 9.81 -3.43
CA TRP A 19 4.64 9.84 -3.86
C TRP A 19 5.49 8.69 -3.29
N HIS A 20 6.14 7.91 -4.15
CA HIS A 20 6.90 6.71 -3.76
C HIS A 20 8.22 7.02 -3.04
N ASN A 21 9.13 7.78 -3.66
CA ASN A 21 10.50 8.00 -3.17
C ASN A 21 10.57 9.13 -2.13
N SER A 22 11.54 9.13 -1.21
CA SER A 22 11.67 10.27 -0.27
C SER A 22 12.01 11.58 -0.99
N SER A 23 12.77 11.49 -2.08
CA SER A 23 13.16 12.59 -2.95
C SER A 23 12.26 12.71 -4.18
N MET A 24 12.16 13.92 -4.72
CA MET A 24 11.49 14.21 -5.98
C MET A 24 12.36 13.97 -7.22
N LEU A 25 13.63 13.59 -7.06
CA LEU A 25 14.64 13.66 -8.12
C LEU A 25 14.31 12.81 -9.35
N GLU A 26 13.92 11.56 -9.15
CA GLU A 26 13.68 10.61 -10.24
C GLU A 26 12.54 11.05 -11.16
N ARG A 27 11.46 11.59 -10.59
CA ARG A 27 10.22 11.87 -11.33
C ARG A 27 10.00 13.33 -11.68
N ALA A 28 10.58 14.25 -10.90
CA ALA A 28 10.41 15.70 -11.07
C ALA A 28 11.73 16.45 -11.33
N GLY A 29 12.89 15.77 -11.32
CA GLY A 29 14.19 16.43 -11.49
C GLY A 29 14.58 17.36 -10.33
N ASN A 30 13.76 17.44 -9.28
CA ASN A 30 13.99 18.26 -8.11
C ASN A 30 14.65 17.44 -6.99
N ARG A 31 15.77 17.92 -6.44
CA ARG A 31 16.52 17.20 -5.39
C ARG A 31 15.87 17.25 -4.00
N GLY A 32 14.84 18.08 -3.81
CA GLY A 32 14.15 18.23 -2.55
C GLY A 32 13.53 16.93 -2.04
N LEU A 33 13.46 16.82 -0.71
CA LEU A 33 12.76 15.75 -0.02
C LEU A 33 11.32 16.18 0.25
N ILE A 34 10.36 15.28 0.03
CA ILE A 34 8.93 15.59 0.24
C ILE A 34 8.69 16.14 1.65
N ALA A 35 9.29 15.52 2.68
CA ALA A 35 9.10 15.91 4.07
C ALA A 35 9.72 17.27 4.44
N GLU A 36 10.55 17.87 3.57
CA GLU A 36 11.20 19.17 3.80
C GLU A 36 10.56 20.29 2.97
N MET A 37 9.67 19.96 2.04
CA MET A 37 8.98 20.88 1.15
C MET A 37 7.52 21.04 1.58
N THR A 38 6.99 22.24 1.50
CA THR A 38 5.54 22.49 1.64
C THR A 38 4.77 21.93 0.44
N TYR A 39 3.48 21.68 0.59
CA TYR A 39 2.65 21.24 -0.54
C TYR A 39 2.71 22.21 -1.73
N LYS A 40 2.78 23.51 -1.47
CA LYS A 40 2.95 24.52 -2.52
C LYS A 40 4.25 24.32 -3.30
N GLU A 41 5.35 24.02 -2.64
CA GLU A 41 6.64 23.77 -3.30
C GLU A 41 6.63 22.43 -4.07
N VAL A 42 6.03 21.39 -3.48
CA VAL A 42 5.87 20.07 -4.14
C VAL A 42 5.02 20.19 -5.39
N SER A 43 3.88 20.85 -5.33
CA SER A 43 2.99 21.07 -6.49
C SER A 43 3.60 22.00 -7.54
N GLN A 44 4.46 22.95 -7.16
CA GLN A 44 5.24 23.73 -8.13
C GLN A 44 6.29 22.87 -8.85
N ALA A 45 6.97 21.97 -8.12
CA ALA A 45 7.97 21.07 -8.70
C ALA A 45 7.34 19.97 -9.57
N TYR A 46 6.14 19.52 -9.20
CA TYR A 46 5.39 18.50 -9.94
C TYR A 46 3.88 18.83 -9.92
N PRO A 47 3.37 19.61 -10.89
CA PRO A 47 1.98 20.05 -10.93
C PRO A 47 0.92 18.93 -11.01
N GLN A 48 1.34 17.71 -11.32
CA GLN A 48 0.48 16.53 -11.39
C GLN A 48 0.45 15.73 -10.08
N VAL A 49 1.12 16.19 -9.02
CA VAL A 49 1.08 15.53 -7.71
C VAL A 49 -0.35 15.55 -7.20
N LEU A 50 -0.83 14.41 -6.72
CA LEU A 50 -2.17 14.29 -6.14
C LEU A 50 -2.07 14.23 -4.62
N MET A 51 -3.05 14.82 -3.95
CA MET A 51 -3.26 14.59 -2.53
C MET A 51 -3.94 13.24 -2.32
N LEU A 52 -3.66 12.60 -1.19
CA LEU A 52 -4.36 11.36 -0.82
C LEU A 52 -5.88 11.58 -0.71
N ASP A 53 -6.28 12.74 -0.20
CA ASP A 53 -7.68 13.17 -0.07
C ASP A 53 -8.44 13.04 -1.40
N GLU A 54 -7.83 13.54 -2.48
CA GLU A 54 -8.40 13.55 -3.83
C GLU A 54 -8.56 12.13 -4.38
N LEU A 55 -7.58 11.25 -4.15
CA LEU A 55 -7.67 9.86 -4.56
C LEU A 55 -8.75 9.10 -3.79
N VAL A 56 -8.90 9.34 -2.48
CA VAL A 56 -9.94 8.70 -1.67
C VAL A 56 -11.32 9.13 -2.15
N ASP A 57 -11.54 10.41 -2.43
CA ASP A 57 -12.80 10.90 -3.00
C ASP A 57 -13.09 10.27 -4.36
N PHE A 58 -12.07 10.17 -5.21
CA PHE A 58 -12.19 9.50 -6.51
C PHE A 58 -12.52 8.01 -6.36
N ALA A 59 -11.88 7.30 -5.45
CA ALA A 59 -12.11 5.88 -5.18
C ALA A 59 -13.54 5.64 -4.65
N ILE A 60 -14.00 6.46 -3.71
CA ILE A 60 -15.37 6.43 -3.18
C ILE A 60 -16.39 6.64 -4.30
N LYS A 61 -16.19 7.68 -5.12
CA LYS A 61 -17.10 8.00 -6.24
C LYS A 61 -17.24 6.82 -7.22
N ASN A 62 -16.16 6.10 -7.46
CA ASN A 62 -16.12 4.97 -8.40
C ASN A 62 -16.33 3.60 -7.74
N LYS A 63 -16.59 3.56 -6.42
CA LYS A 63 -16.75 2.32 -5.63
C LYS A 63 -15.57 1.36 -5.79
N LYS A 64 -14.35 1.90 -5.74
CA LYS A 64 -13.11 1.15 -5.86
C LYS A 64 -12.42 1.07 -4.52
N GLY A 65 -11.85 -0.09 -4.21
CA GLY A 65 -11.03 -0.25 -3.00
C GLY A 65 -9.71 0.51 -3.12
N ILE A 66 -9.07 0.78 -1.98
CA ILE A 66 -7.75 1.43 -1.96
C ILE A 66 -6.79 0.70 -1.02
N LEU A 67 -5.57 0.54 -1.51
CA LEU A 67 -4.40 0.05 -0.80
C LEU A 67 -3.46 1.25 -0.60
N ILE A 68 -3.26 1.66 0.65
CA ILE A 68 -2.49 2.86 0.99
C ILE A 68 -1.19 2.42 1.64
N GLU A 69 -0.06 2.55 0.96
CA GLU A 69 1.24 2.29 1.56
C GLU A 69 1.76 3.53 2.32
N THR A 70 1.97 3.41 3.63
CA THR A 70 2.73 4.41 4.38
C THR A 70 4.22 4.09 4.31
N LYS A 71 4.98 4.99 3.68
CA LYS A 71 6.42 4.79 3.45
C LYS A 71 7.22 5.04 4.72
N HIS A 72 8.17 4.14 4.99
CA HIS A 72 9.13 4.23 6.09
C HIS A 72 10.54 3.85 5.64
N PRO A 73 11.59 4.31 6.34
CA PRO A 73 11.57 5.30 7.43
C PRO A 73 11.28 6.71 6.92
N VAL A 74 10.64 7.53 7.75
CA VAL A 74 10.41 8.95 7.50
C VAL A 74 10.71 9.75 8.77
N ILE A 75 11.14 11.00 8.59
CA ILE A 75 11.50 11.89 9.71
C ILE A 75 10.34 12.18 10.66
N SER A 76 9.12 12.11 10.15
CA SER A 76 7.89 12.34 10.90
C SER A 76 7.44 11.14 11.73
N GLY A 77 8.20 10.03 11.70
CA GLY A 77 7.85 8.81 12.40
C GLY A 77 6.45 8.34 12.03
N ASN A 78 5.58 8.15 13.03
CA ASN A 78 4.23 7.65 12.82
C ASN A 78 3.17 8.72 12.51
N ARG A 79 3.57 9.97 12.25
CA ARG A 79 2.61 11.05 11.95
C ARG A 79 1.83 10.81 10.66
N VAL A 80 2.44 10.14 9.67
CA VAL A 80 1.76 9.79 8.42
C VAL A 80 0.57 8.86 8.67
N GLU A 81 0.68 7.88 9.57
CA GLU A 81 -0.45 7.02 9.92
C GLU A 81 -1.58 7.80 10.60
N GLU A 82 -1.26 8.75 11.47
CA GLU A 82 -2.26 9.58 12.14
C GLU A 82 -3.09 10.40 11.15
N LEU A 83 -2.42 11.09 10.22
CA LEU A 83 -3.07 11.91 9.19
C LEU A 83 -3.90 11.05 8.23
N VAL A 84 -3.42 9.85 7.87
CA VAL A 84 -4.19 8.92 7.04
C VAL A 84 -5.46 8.46 7.76
N VAL A 85 -5.37 8.07 9.04
CA VAL A 85 -6.54 7.62 9.81
C VAL A 85 -7.55 8.75 9.99
N GLU A 86 -7.10 9.94 10.37
CA GLU A 86 -7.95 11.13 10.53
C GLU A 86 -8.76 11.42 9.27
N MET A 87 -8.10 11.51 8.11
CA MET A 87 -8.78 11.75 6.83
C MET A 87 -9.77 10.63 6.46
N LEU A 88 -9.41 9.36 6.68
CA LEU A 88 -10.31 8.24 6.41
C LEU A 88 -11.56 8.27 7.29
N GLU A 89 -11.43 8.67 8.56
CA GLU A 89 -12.54 8.81 9.50
C GLU A 89 -13.46 9.98 9.14
N GLU A 90 -12.89 11.16 8.84
CA GLU A 90 -13.63 12.33 8.38
C GLU A 90 -14.50 12.02 7.15
N LYS A 91 -13.92 11.31 6.18
CA LYS A 91 -14.64 10.89 4.97
C LYS A 91 -15.58 9.71 5.18
N LYS A 92 -15.54 9.06 6.36
CA LYS A 92 -16.21 7.77 6.64
C LYS A 92 -15.89 6.73 5.56
N ALA A 93 -14.64 6.68 5.11
CA ALA A 93 -14.23 5.93 3.93
C ALA A 93 -14.52 4.42 4.07
N LEU A 94 -14.30 3.86 5.27
CA LEU A 94 -14.52 2.42 5.56
C LEU A 94 -15.97 1.98 5.39
N GLN A 95 -16.94 2.89 5.50
CA GLN A 95 -18.36 2.60 5.30
C GLN A 95 -18.75 2.59 3.82
N LYS A 96 -17.88 3.11 2.95
CA LYS A 96 -18.17 3.38 1.54
C LYS A 96 -17.40 2.45 0.60
N ILE A 97 -16.14 2.15 0.92
CA ILE A 97 -15.25 1.31 0.12
C ILE A 97 -14.31 0.48 1.01
N PRO A 98 -13.78 -0.66 0.51
CA PRO A 98 -12.68 -1.35 1.16
C PRO A 98 -11.43 -0.47 1.20
N VAL A 99 -10.82 -0.33 2.38
CA VAL A 99 -9.56 0.39 2.58
C VAL A 99 -8.61 -0.53 3.33
N THR A 100 -7.37 -0.62 2.88
CA THR A 100 -6.31 -1.32 3.61
C THR A 100 -5.07 -0.44 3.64
N VAL A 101 -4.50 -0.23 4.83
CA VAL A 101 -3.22 0.45 4.99
C VAL A 101 -2.10 -0.58 5.02
N MET A 102 -1.02 -0.36 4.29
CA MET A 102 0.09 -1.28 4.21
C MET A 102 1.42 -0.60 4.49
N SER A 103 2.39 -1.37 4.97
CA SER A 103 3.74 -0.87 5.20
C SER A 103 4.72 -2.03 5.37
N PHE A 104 5.98 -1.78 5.01
CA PHE A 104 7.11 -2.61 5.40
C PHE A 104 7.54 -2.38 6.86
N SER A 105 7.05 -1.32 7.48
CA SER A 105 7.33 -1.02 8.88
C SER A 105 6.34 -1.74 9.78
N TRP A 106 6.84 -2.67 10.60
CA TRP A 106 6.00 -3.32 11.61
C TRP A 106 5.41 -2.29 12.59
N SER A 107 6.17 -1.26 12.99
CA SER A 107 5.66 -0.23 13.91
C SER A 107 4.51 0.59 13.31
N ALA A 108 4.53 0.84 11.99
CA ALA A 108 3.46 1.52 11.27
C ALA A 108 2.18 0.67 11.25
N VAL A 109 2.30 -0.63 10.94
CA VAL A 109 1.18 -1.58 11.00
C VAL A 109 0.54 -1.61 12.40
N GLU A 110 1.36 -1.72 13.44
CA GLU A 110 0.86 -1.71 14.82
C GLU A 110 0.25 -0.35 15.21
N LYS A 111 0.78 0.76 14.66
CA LYS A 111 0.21 2.09 14.88
C LYS A 111 -1.19 2.19 14.28
N ILE A 112 -1.41 1.73 13.05
CA ILE A 112 -2.74 1.70 12.43
C ILE A 112 -3.71 0.90 13.29
N LYS A 113 -3.30 -0.30 13.75
CA LYS A 113 -4.16 -1.12 14.61
C LYS A 113 -4.54 -0.42 15.92
N ARG A 114 -3.62 0.34 16.53
CA ARG A 114 -3.88 1.12 17.75
C ARG A 114 -4.76 2.35 17.51
N LEU A 115 -4.58 3.04 16.39
CA LEU A 115 -5.36 4.22 16.05
C LEU A 115 -6.81 3.86 15.74
N ASN A 116 -7.01 2.87 14.85
CA ASN A 116 -8.34 2.41 14.49
C ASN A 116 -8.30 0.92 14.10
N PRO A 117 -8.80 0.02 14.97
CA PRO A 117 -8.73 -1.42 14.74
C PRO A 117 -9.63 -1.93 13.61
N GLU A 118 -10.57 -1.12 13.12
CA GLU A 118 -11.46 -1.44 11.98
C GLU A 118 -10.76 -1.28 10.63
N ILE A 119 -9.69 -0.49 10.56
CA ILE A 119 -8.88 -0.36 9.35
C ILE A 119 -8.07 -1.64 9.16
N SER A 120 -8.34 -2.34 8.06
CA SER A 120 -7.53 -3.50 7.66
C SER A 120 -6.09 -3.06 7.37
N SER A 121 -5.12 -3.91 7.72
CA SER A 121 -3.72 -3.65 7.40
C SER A 121 -2.99 -4.83 6.76
N THR A 122 -2.02 -4.51 5.90
CA THR A 122 -1.09 -5.48 5.29
C THR A 122 0.32 -5.22 5.78
N PHE A 123 1.00 -6.25 6.30
CA PHE A 123 2.43 -6.17 6.59
C PHE A 123 3.22 -6.62 5.36
N LEU A 124 3.87 -5.68 4.69
CA LEU A 124 4.71 -5.94 3.52
C LEU A 124 6.03 -6.55 3.96
N LEU A 125 6.52 -7.53 3.20
CA LEU A 125 7.73 -8.27 3.56
C LEU A 125 8.91 -7.83 2.72
N HIS A 126 10.04 -7.60 3.38
CA HIS A 126 11.34 -7.65 2.73
C HIS A 126 11.76 -9.12 2.58
N LYS A 127 12.67 -9.37 1.63
CA LYS A 127 13.24 -10.71 1.36
C LYS A 127 13.66 -11.50 2.62
N PHE A 128 14.15 -10.80 3.64
CA PHE A 128 14.63 -11.40 4.89
C PHE A 128 13.80 -11.01 6.12
N THR A 129 12.51 -10.65 5.96
CA THR A 129 11.64 -10.37 7.11
C THR A 129 11.54 -11.62 8.01
N PRO A 130 11.93 -11.52 9.30
CA PRO A 130 11.91 -12.67 10.19
C PRO A 130 10.49 -13.22 10.42
N TRP A 131 10.35 -14.55 10.46
CA TRP A 131 9.05 -15.20 10.63
C TRP A 131 8.32 -14.79 11.92
N PHE A 132 9.06 -14.47 12.99
CA PHE A 132 8.44 -14.00 14.23
C PHE A 132 7.71 -12.66 14.03
N GLN A 133 8.21 -11.75 13.19
CA GLN A 133 7.51 -10.49 12.91
C GLN A 133 6.20 -10.75 12.18
N ILE A 134 6.21 -11.67 11.20
CA ILE A 134 5.01 -12.10 10.48
C ILE A 134 3.98 -12.71 11.45
N LYS A 135 4.44 -13.62 12.32
CA LYS A 135 3.60 -14.33 13.29
C LYS A 135 2.95 -13.40 14.32
N TYR A 136 3.69 -12.41 14.82
CA TYR A 136 3.24 -11.51 15.89
C TYR A 136 2.68 -10.17 15.38
N SER A 137 2.68 -9.94 14.06
CA SER A 137 2.05 -8.76 13.49
C SER A 137 0.55 -8.77 13.71
N SER A 138 -0.02 -7.58 13.95
CA SER A 138 -1.46 -7.36 13.97
C SER A 138 -2.10 -7.36 12.58
N ALA A 139 -1.31 -7.29 11.49
CA ALA A 139 -1.82 -7.17 10.13
C ALA A 139 -2.75 -8.31 9.72
N ALA A 140 -3.92 -7.98 9.19
CA ALA A 140 -4.88 -8.94 8.68
C ALA A 140 -4.35 -9.71 7.45
N SER A 141 -3.51 -9.04 6.65
CA SER A 141 -2.90 -9.61 5.44
C SER A 141 -1.38 -9.53 5.48
N ILE A 142 -0.70 -10.42 4.76
CA ILE A 142 0.75 -10.43 4.59
C ILE A 142 1.11 -10.20 3.13
N GLY A 143 2.14 -9.37 2.91
CA GLY A 143 2.47 -8.82 1.62
C GLY A 143 3.85 -9.17 1.06
N PRO A 144 4.12 -10.43 0.66
CA PRO A 144 5.39 -10.78 0.00
C PRO A 144 5.46 -10.24 -1.42
N GLU A 145 6.68 -10.07 -1.92
CA GLU A 145 6.92 -9.81 -3.33
C GLU A 145 6.69 -11.09 -4.18
N ILE A 146 6.43 -10.95 -5.48
CA ILE A 146 6.26 -12.09 -6.38
C ILE A 146 7.52 -12.97 -6.45
N ASP A 147 8.70 -12.36 -6.39
CA ASP A 147 9.98 -13.07 -6.40
C ASP A 147 10.14 -13.97 -5.17
N ASP A 148 9.59 -13.57 -4.02
CA ASP A 148 9.56 -14.41 -2.83
C ASP A 148 8.72 -15.67 -3.04
N LEU A 149 7.59 -15.57 -3.76
CA LEU A 149 6.73 -16.71 -4.04
C LEU A 149 7.25 -17.60 -5.16
N ARG A 150 7.98 -17.04 -6.13
CA ARG A 150 8.71 -17.82 -7.13
C ARG A 150 9.81 -18.66 -6.48
N ALA A 151 10.58 -18.05 -5.58
CA ALA A 151 11.68 -18.71 -4.89
C ALA A 151 11.20 -19.73 -3.85
N GLU A 152 10.15 -19.40 -3.10
CA GLU A 152 9.62 -20.24 -2.02
C GLU A 152 8.07 -20.28 -2.05
N PRO A 153 7.44 -21.04 -2.98
CA PRO A 153 5.97 -21.11 -3.08
C PRO A 153 5.28 -21.58 -1.80
N ILE A 154 5.96 -22.39 -0.97
CA ILE A 154 5.45 -22.86 0.32
C ILE A 154 5.17 -21.71 1.31
N LYS A 155 5.79 -20.52 1.11
CA LYS A 155 5.52 -19.32 1.90
C LYS A 155 4.04 -18.90 1.82
N ALA A 156 3.41 -19.03 0.64
CA ALA A 156 1.98 -18.75 0.47
C ALA A 156 1.10 -19.65 1.36
N LEU A 157 1.41 -20.96 1.40
CA LEU A 157 0.69 -21.90 2.25
C LEU A 157 0.86 -21.55 3.73
N ARG A 158 2.09 -21.26 4.19
CA ARG A 158 2.34 -20.90 5.59
C ARG A 158 1.60 -19.64 6.03
N ILE A 159 1.48 -18.63 5.15
CA ILE A 159 0.73 -17.40 5.42
C ILE A 159 -0.77 -17.72 5.59
N LYS A 160 -1.31 -18.54 4.70
CA LYS A 160 -2.72 -18.95 4.74
C LYS A 160 -3.06 -19.84 5.92
N ASP A 161 -2.18 -20.79 6.26
CA ASP A 161 -2.32 -21.66 7.43
C ASP A 161 -2.30 -20.85 8.74
N ALA A 162 -1.66 -19.67 8.74
CA ALA A 162 -1.72 -18.71 9.84
C ALA A 162 -3.02 -17.88 9.88
N GLY A 163 -3.99 -18.16 8.99
CA GLY A 163 -5.27 -17.47 8.92
C GLY A 163 -5.18 -16.04 8.38
N ARG A 164 -4.13 -15.71 7.62
CA ARG A 164 -3.91 -14.38 7.05
C ARG A 164 -4.17 -14.38 5.55
N SER A 165 -4.72 -13.28 5.04
CA SER A 165 -4.83 -13.06 3.60
C SER A 165 -3.45 -12.84 2.97
N LEU A 166 -3.29 -13.26 1.72
CA LEU A 166 -2.06 -13.18 0.95
C LEU A 166 -2.22 -12.12 -0.15
N ASN A 167 -1.54 -10.99 0.00
CA ASN A 167 -1.58 -9.86 -0.95
C ASN A 167 -0.22 -9.74 -1.65
N VAL A 168 -0.11 -9.91 -2.95
CA VAL A 168 1.21 -10.02 -3.62
C VAL A 168 1.45 -8.85 -4.55
N TRP A 169 2.68 -8.33 -4.54
CA TRP A 169 3.16 -7.22 -5.36
C TRP A 169 4.56 -7.54 -5.93
N THR A 170 5.11 -6.82 -6.89
CA THR A 170 4.35 -6.29 -8.03
C THR A 170 4.33 -7.37 -9.10
N VAL A 171 3.13 -7.82 -9.48
CA VAL A 171 2.96 -8.94 -10.40
C VAL A 171 2.68 -8.40 -11.79
N ASP A 172 3.61 -8.55 -12.73
CA ASP A 172 3.48 -7.94 -14.06
C ASP A 172 3.53 -8.94 -15.22
N GLU A 173 3.93 -10.18 -14.97
CA GLU A 173 4.11 -11.20 -16.01
C GLU A 173 2.99 -12.24 -16.01
N ASP A 174 2.67 -12.79 -17.19
CA ASP A 174 1.54 -13.69 -17.39
C ASP A 174 1.67 -14.98 -16.57
N GLU A 175 2.89 -15.53 -16.50
CA GLU A 175 3.22 -16.71 -15.72
C GLU A 175 2.97 -16.49 -14.23
N ASP A 176 3.19 -15.26 -13.74
CA ASP A 176 3.00 -14.91 -12.35
C ASP A 176 1.54 -14.67 -12.02
N PHE A 177 0.74 -14.09 -12.93
CA PHE A 177 -0.70 -14.05 -12.74
C PHE A 177 -1.24 -15.47 -12.49
N LYS A 178 -0.78 -16.44 -13.29
CA LYS A 178 -1.14 -17.85 -13.11
C LYS A 178 -0.54 -18.48 -11.87
N LEU A 179 0.66 -18.08 -11.45
CA LEU A 179 1.22 -18.52 -10.18
C LEU A 179 0.37 -18.04 -9.00
N CYS A 180 0.02 -16.75 -8.97
CA CYS A 180 -0.83 -16.16 -7.95
C CYS A 180 -2.20 -16.84 -7.87
N GLU A 181 -2.82 -17.14 -9.03
CA GLU A 181 -4.07 -17.91 -9.10
C GLU A 181 -3.92 -19.30 -8.46
N ARG A 182 -2.86 -20.04 -8.79
CA ARG A 182 -2.60 -21.38 -8.22
C ARG A 182 -2.32 -21.36 -6.71
N LEU A 183 -1.61 -20.34 -6.23
CA LEU A 183 -1.32 -20.16 -4.80
C LEU A 183 -2.53 -19.56 -4.04
N GLY A 184 -3.58 -19.17 -4.77
CA GLY A 184 -4.80 -18.55 -4.26
C GLY A 184 -4.55 -17.18 -3.62
N VAL A 185 -3.66 -16.38 -4.18
CA VAL A 185 -3.44 -14.99 -3.76
C VAL A 185 -4.78 -14.24 -3.70
N ASP A 186 -5.05 -13.56 -2.60
CA ASP A 186 -6.32 -12.86 -2.34
C ASP A 186 -6.36 -11.51 -3.06
N ILE A 187 -5.24 -10.76 -3.03
CA ILE A 187 -5.07 -9.50 -3.75
C ILE A 187 -3.78 -9.53 -4.54
N LEU A 188 -3.88 -9.21 -5.83
CA LEU A 188 -2.74 -9.08 -6.73
C LEU A 188 -2.56 -7.61 -7.12
N ILE A 189 -1.38 -7.06 -6.84
CA ILE A 189 -0.99 -5.68 -7.15
C ILE A 189 -0.11 -5.71 -8.41
N THR A 190 -0.50 -4.95 -9.44
CA THR A 190 0.10 -5.01 -10.79
C THR A 190 0.12 -3.63 -11.45
N ASN A 191 1.14 -3.39 -12.28
CA ASN A 191 1.19 -2.25 -13.19
C ASN A 191 0.36 -2.50 -14.47
N LYS A 192 -0.06 -3.75 -14.74
CA LYS A 192 -0.77 -4.16 -15.96
C LYS A 192 -2.20 -4.69 -15.65
N PRO A 193 -3.09 -3.91 -15.03
CA PRO A 193 -4.39 -4.40 -14.56
C PRO A 193 -5.32 -4.91 -15.67
N ALA A 194 -5.23 -4.35 -16.88
CA ALA A 194 -6.01 -4.85 -18.02
C ALA A 194 -5.52 -6.24 -18.45
N ARG A 195 -4.20 -6.45 -18.52
CA ARG A 195 -3.60 -7.72 -18.87
C ARG A 195 -3.89 -8.79 -17.81
N ALA A 196 -3.78 -8.44 -16.53
CA ALA A 196 -4.10 -9.36 -15.44
C ALA A 196 -5.54 -9.91 -15.56
N ARG A 197 -6.52 -9.06 -15.88
CA ARG A 197 -7.91 -9.49 -16.09
C ARG A 197 -8.08 -10.42 -17.28
N GLU A 198 -7.42 -10.12 -18.39
CA GLU A 198 -7.45 -10.96 -19.59
C GLU A 198 -6.90 -12.37 -19.30
N VAL A 199 -5.72 -12.45 -18.67
CA VAL A 199 -5.04 -13.71 -18.38
C VAL A 199 -5.78 -14.53 -17.33
N LEU A 200 -6.26 -13.88 -16.26
CA LEU A 200 -7.04 -14.52 -15.19
C LEU A 200 -8.48 -14.81 -15.59
N ARG A 201 -8.95 -14.31 -16.74
CA ARG A 201 -10.35 -14.35 -17.18
C ARG A 201 -11.30 -13.82 -16.09
N TYR A 202 -10.84 -12.77 -15.42
CA TYR A 202 -11.57 -12.12 -14.34
C TYR A 202 -12.47 -11.04 -14.93
N PRO A 203 -13.78 -11.06 -14.66
CA PRO A 203 -14.72 -10.08 -15.21
C PRO A 203 -14.41 -8.67 -14.72
#